data_AF-A0A2A3AIH3-F1
#
_entry.id   AF-A0A2A3AIH3-F1
#
_cell.length_a   1.000
_cell.length_b   1.000
_cell.length_c   1.000
_cell.angle_alpha   90.00
_cell.angle_beta   90.00
_cell.angle_gamma   90.00
#
_symmetry.space_group_name_H-M   'P 1'
#
loop_
_entity.id
_entity.type
_entity.pdbx_description
1 polymer ?
#
loop_
_entity_poly.entity_id
_entity_poly.type
_entity_poly.pdbx_seq_one_letter_code
_entity_poly.pdbx_strand_id
1 'polypeptide(L)'
;MAADRSIRAWPWVIAFLAMALVAVLAAGAWATWRPLSEYDAARLTARDIVTSVDESPRDDVPQDTTDRQLSALGPAATPAQRDRLEDMRGTNSGPDATTDTPDRTPQDAATADTDLTTAITRMTELATDQEDPDLAATMAGIAASWSAEVTRQDGTAQPLMQNDVSDERAPADAGSQEAEAEVTERCTPELTAVATQIDRALFTAQSANARGTDFSETARALTEWQESMQRIQDHPAVESLYECEPRPARGGYELPRDIADDPEAASGEVAQDVSAYAQGAISTVTPVERVWLMEVLESSARAHALLQPSDPVPALAGEHQVSDR
;
A
#
# COMPACT_ATOMS: atom_id res chain seq x y z
N MET A 1 67.10 -9.32 29.37
CA MET A 1 66.90 -9.22 27.91
C MET A 1 65.40 -9.34 27.60
N ALA A 2 64.63 -8.25 27.75
CA ALA A 2 63.22 -8.23 27.36
C ALA A 2 62.71 -6.77 27.44
N ALA A 3 63.00 -5.95 26.43
CA ALA A 3 62.42 -4.61 26.38
C ALA A 3 62.20 -4.04 24.96
N ASP A 4 62.63 -4.71 23.89
CA ASP A 4 62.83 -4.02 22.60
C ASP A 4 61.98 -4.52 21.43
N ARG A 5 60.90 -5.25 21.68
CA ARG A 5 59.95 -5.67 20.61
C ARG A 5 58.63 -4.90 20.59
N SER A 6 58.23 -4.25 21.67
CA SER A 6 56.95 -3.51 21.73
C SER A 6 56.99 -2.16 21.02
N ILE A 7 58.16 -1.51 20.95
CA ILE A 7 58.29 -0.15 20.39
C ILE A 7 58.28 -0.15 18.85
N ARG A 8 58.65 -1.27 18.20
CA ARG A 8 58.66 -1.39 16.72
C ARG A 8 57.30 -1.67 16.07
N ALA A 9 56.32 -2.15 16.83
CA ALA A 9 54.98 -2.46 16.30
C ALA A 9 54.04 -1.25 16.34
N TRP A 10 54.34 -0.25 17.17
CA TRP A 10 53.55 0.96 17.32
C TRP A 10 53.34 1.78 16.03
N PRO A 11 54.36 2.00 15.16
CA PRO A 11 54.13 2.68 13.89
C PRO A 11 53.19 1.91 12.95
N TRP A 12 53.15 0.58 13.02
CA TRP A 12 52.21 -0.22 12.23
C TRP A 12 50.78 -0.12 12.75
N VAL A 13 50.59 -0.11 14.07
CA VAL A 13 49.26 0.10 14.68
C VAL A 13 48.73 1.49 14.38
N ILE A 14 49.57 2.53 14.46
CA ILE A 14 49.20 3.90 14.11
C ILE A 14 48.85 4.01 12.61
N ALA A 15 49.65 3.38 11.73
CA ALA A 15 49.36 3.35 10.30
C ALA A 15 48.03 2.63 10.01
N PHE A 16 47.74 1.52 10.69
CA PHE A 16 46.48 0.79 10.53
C PHE A 16 45.28 1.61 11.01
N LEU A 17 45.38 2.28 12.17
CA LEU A 17 44.33 3.16 12.69
C LEU A 17 44.13 4.39 11.79
N ALA A 18 45.21 5.00 11.29
CA ALA A 18 45.11 6.11 10.36
C ALA A 18 44.45 5.68 9.05
N MET A 19 44.80 4.50 8.53
CA MET A 19 44.19 3.94 7.31
C MET A 19 42.72 3.57 7.52
N ALA A 20 42.37 3.00 8.68
CA ALA A 20 40.99 2.74 9.05
C ALA A 20 40.18 4.05 9.17
N LEU A 21 40.76 5.09 9.78
CA LEU A 21 40.13 6.40 9.90
C LEU A 21 39.95 7.09 8.53
N VAL A 22 40.95 6.99 7.65
CA VAL A 22 40.83 7.45 6.25
C VAL A 22 39.77 6.66 5.51
N ALA A 23 39.67 5.34 5.71
CA ALA A 23 38.62 4.53 5.11
C ALA A 23 37.23 4.89 5.64
N VAL A 24 37.07 5.19 6.94
CA VAL A 24 35.81 5.65 7.53
C VAL A 24 35.44 7.05 7.03
N LEU A 25 36.41 7.98 6.93
CA LEU A 25 36.17 9.31 6.38
C LEU A 25 35.87 9.26 4.89
N ALA A 26 36.54 8.40 4.14
CA ALA A 26 36.28 8.17 2.72
C ALA A 26 34.91 7.51 2.52
N ALA A 27 34.52 6.55 3.36
CA ALA A 27 33.19 5.95 3.34
C ALA A 27 32.10 6.95 3.73
N GLY A 28 32.35 7.80 4.73
CA GLY A 28 31.45 8.89 5.14
C GLY A 28 31.31 9.94 4.04
N ALA A 29 32.42 10.36 3.43
CA ALA A 29 32.41 11.27 2.29
C ALA A 29 31.71 10.63 1.08
N TRP A 30 31.95 9.35 0.80
CA TRP A 30 31.28 8.66 -0.30
C TRP A 30 29.78 8.49 -0.06
N ALA A 31 29.36 8.24 1.19
CA ALA A 31 27.95 8.27 1.58
C ALA A 31 27.33 9.67 1.39
N THR A 32 28.09 10.74 1.61
CA THR A 32 27.66 12.11 1.26
C THR A 32 27.69 12.42 -0.23
N TRP A 33 28.17 11.55 -1.11
CA TRP A 33 28.17 11.79 -2.57
C TRP A 33 27.28 10.80 -3.34
N ARG A 34 26.74 9.76 -2.67
CA ARG A 34 25.81 8.85 -3.31
C ARG A 34 24.54 9.63 -3.70
N PRO A 35 24.11 9.58 -4.97
CA PRO A 35 22.82 10.13 -5.37
C PRO A 35 21.73 9.48 -4.50
N LEU A 36 20.74 10.28 -4.08
CA LEU A 36 19.56 9.70 -3.43
C LEU A 36 18.93 8.79 -4.47
N SER A 37 18.75 7.51 -4.13
CA SER A 37 17.98 6.63 -5.00
C SER A 37 16.52 7.09 -5.01
N GLU A 38 15.82 6.90 -6.13
CA GLU A 38 14.38 7.17 -6.21
C GLU A 38 13.62 6.35 -5.17
N TYR A 39 14.10 5.13 -4.88
CA TYR A 39 13.65 4.31 -3.75
C TYR A 39 13.76 5.01 -2.39
N ASP A 40 14.95 5.55 -2.06
CA ASP A 40 15.14 6.27 -0.81
C ASP A 40 14.29 7.55 -0.76
N ALA A 41 14.08 8.22 -1.90
CA ALA A 41 13.22 9.38 -1.99
C ALA A 41 11.75 9.01 -1.70
N ALA A 42 11.23 7.96 -2.35
CA ALA A 42 9.86 7.48 -2.15
C ALA A 42 9.64 7.02 -0.70
N ARG A 43 10.57 6.21 -0.16
CA ARG A 43 10.52 5.74 1.22
C ARG A 43 10.54 6.88 2.24
N LEU A 44 11.41 7.87 2.05
CA LEU A 44 11.48 9.03 2.94
C LEU A 44 10.26 9.95 2.79
N THR A 45 9.70 10.06 1.58
CA THR A 45 8.45 10.80 1.33
C THR A 45 7.28 10.11 2.02
N ALA A 46 7.17 8.79 1.93
CA ALA A 46 6.15 8.02 2.65
C ALA A 46 6.27 8.20 4.17
N ARG A 47 7.49 8.20 4.71
CA ARG A 47 7.72 8.51 6.13
C ARG A 47 7.31 9.94 6.51
N ASP A 48 7.58 10.92 5.65
CA ASP A 48 7.17 12.32 5.84
C ASP A 48 5.63 12.41 5.93
N ILE A 49 4.92 11.69 5.06
CA ILE A 49 3.45 11.60 5.08
C ILE A 49 2.97 10.98 6.40
N VAL A 50 3.50 9.82 6.82
CA VAL A 50 3.12 9.19 8.09
C VAL A 50 3.38 10.13 9.29
N THR A 51 4.51 10.84 9.29
CA THR A 51 4.86 11.77 10.37
C THR A 51 3.91 12.98 10.38
N SER A 52 3.50 13.49 9.21
CA SER A 52 2.53 14.58 9.11
C SER A 52 1.14 14.21 9.65
N VAL A 53 0.74 12.94 9.49
CA VAL A 53 -0.50 12.41 10.08
C VAL A 53 -0.40 12.30 11.61
N ASP A 54 0.78 11.97 12.14
CA ASP A 54 1.05 11.87 13.58
C ASP A 54 1.12 13.24 14.30
N GLU A 55 1.63 14.28 13.63
CA GLU A 55 1.75 15.64 14.17
C GLU A 55 0.41 16.38 14.29
N SER A 56 -0.60 15.94 13.53
CA SER A 56 -2.01 16.33 13.70
C SER A 56 -2.83 15.13 14.22
N PRO A 57 -2.53 14.61 15.43
CA PRO A 57 -3.21 13.44 15.92
C PRO A 57 -4.69 13.81 16.12
N ARG A 58 -5.56 13.21 15.31
CA ARG A 58 -6.94 12.97 15.75
C ARG A 58 -6.81 12.09 16.99
N ASP A 59 -7.63 12.31 18.02
CA ASP A 59 -7.54 11.66 19.35
C ASP A 59 -7.54 10.10 19.31
N ASP A 60 -7.66 9.49 18.12
CA ASP A 60 -8.09 8.13 17.90
C ASP A 60 -7.17 7.27 17.00
N VAL A 61 -6.05 7.80 16.46
CA VAL A 61 -5.01 6.94 15.84
C VAL A 61 -4.05 6.48 16.94
N PRO A 62 -4.02 5.19 17.32
CA PRO A 62 -3.15 4.75 18.40
C PRO A 62 -1.68 5.02 18.03
N GLN A 63 -0.90 5.67 18.89
CA GLN A 63 0.53 5.93 18.62
C GLN A 63 1.31 4.65 18.23
N ASP A 64 0.88 3.50 18.75
CA ASP A 64 1.44 2.18 18.43
C ASP A 64 1.22 1.75 16.96
N THR A 65 0.26 2.32 16.24
CA THR A 65 0.10 2.08 14.79
C THR A 65 1.06 2.92 13.97
N THR A 66 1.23 4.21 14.30
CA THR A 66 2.20 5.08 13.61
C THR A 66 3.62 4.55 13.76
N ASP A 67 4.00 4.12 14.97
CA ASP A 67 5.32 3.53 15.22
C ASP A 67 5.58 2.27 14.39
N ARG A 68 4.56 1.41 14.23
CA ARG A 68 4.63 0.22 13.36
C ARG A 68 4.75 0.59 11.89
N GLN A 69 3.97 1.56 11.41
CA GLN A 69 4.03 2.05 10.02
C GLN A 69 5.40 2.67 9.71
N LEU A 70 5.93 3.49 10.61
CA LEU A 70 7.28 4.03 10.50
C LEU A 70 8.32 2.92 10.57
N SER A 71 8.16 1.90 11.42
CA SER A 71 9.12 0.79 11.47
C SER A 71 9.13 0.00 10.16
N ALA A 72 7.97 -0.21 9.54
CA ALA A 72 7.85 -0.91 8.25
C ALA A 72 8.53 -0.15 7.11
N LEU A 73 8.47 1.20 7.11
CA LEU A 73 9.14 2.05 6.12
C LEU A 73 10.66 2.19 6.33
N GLY A 74 11.24 1.49 7.32
CA GLY A 74 12.67 1.50 7.59
C GLY A 74 13.18 2.81 8.22
N PRO A 75 14.50 3.05 8.29
CA PRO A 75 15.09 4.10 9.14
C PRO A 75 14.79 5.54 8.70
N ALA A 76 14.79 6.48 9.65
CA ALA A 76 14.64 7.91 9.36
C ALA A 76 15.77 8.47 8.47
N ALA A 77 15.46 9.55 7.75
CA ALA A 77 16.44 10.27 6.94
C ALA A 77 17.60 10.80 7.80
N THR A 78 18.83 10.62 7.31
CA THR A 78 19.97 11.39 7.81
C THR A 78 19.83 12.86 7.40
N PRO A 79 20.47 13.83 8.10
CA PRO A 79 20.38 15.24 7.75
C PRO A 79 20.71 15.55 6.28
N ALA A 80 21.77 14.92 5.73
CA ALA A 80 22.15 15.10 4.34
C ALA A 80 21.13 14.55 3.32
N GLN A 81 20.32 13.56 3.71
CA GLN A 81 19.23 13.06 2.86
C GLN A 81 18.03 14.00 2.89
N ARG A 82 17.75 14.66 4.02
CA ARG A 82 16.68 15.67 4.12
C ARG A 82 16.97 16.88 3.25
N ASP A 83 18.17 17.45 3.37
CA ASP A 83 18.58 18.62 2.57
C ASP A 83 18.42 18.36 1.06
N ARG A 84 18.66 17.13 0.61
CA ARG A 84 18.47 16.73 -0.79
C ARG A 84 17.03 16.50 -1.19
N LEU A 85 16.23 15.93 -0.30
CA LEU A 85 14.80 15.74 -0.54
C LEU A 85 14.14 17.11 -0.74
N GLU A 86 14.54 18.09 0.06
CA GLU A 86 14.13 19.50 -0.07
C GLU A 86 14.60 20.12 -1.39
N ASP A 87 15.85 19.88 -1.81
CA ASP A 87 16.37 20.34 -3.10
C ASP A 87 15.60 19.74 -4.30
N MET A 88 15.33 18.42 -4.27
CA MET A 88 14.53 17.75 -5.31
C MET A 88 13.08 18.26 -5.37
N ARG A 89 12.46 18.51 -4.21
CA ARG A 89 11.12 19.12 -4.11
C ARG A 89 11.11 20.55 -4.66
N GLY A 90 12.19 21.29 -4.45
CA GLY A 90 12.42 22.62 -5.02
C GLY A 90 12.61 22.61 -6.54
N THR A 91 13.31 21.61 -7.10
CA THR A 91 13.57 21.51 -8.56
C THR A 91 12.37 21.03 -9.37
N ASN A 92 11.47 20.22 -8.78
CA ASN A 92 10.23 19.80 -9.45
C ASN A 92 9.14 20.90 -9.46
N SER A 93 9.37 21.99 -8.74
CA SER A 93 8.57 23.22 -8.83
C SER A 93 9.10 24.10 -9.98
N GLY A 94 9.04 23.60 -11.21
CA GLY A 94 9.45 24.33 -12.41
C GLY A 94 8.49 25.48 -12.77
N PRO A 95 8.95 26.53 -13.49
CA PRO A 95 8.24 27.79 -13.71
C PRO A 95 7.04 27.73 -14.71
N ASP A 96 6.50 26.57 -15.04
CA ASP A 96 5.38 26.41 -16.00
C ASP A 96 4.00 26.21 -15.34
N ALA A 97 3.86 26.50 -14.04
CA ALA A 97 2.56 26.63 -13.39
C ALA A 97 1.84 27.93 -13.78
N THR A 98 1.64 28.17 -15.08
CA THR A 98 0.71 29.20 -15.58
C THR A 98 -0.61 28.57 -16.01
N THR A 99 -1.33 28.00 -15.05
CA THR A 99 -2.79 27.85 -15.16
C THR A 99 -3.40 28.13 -13.79
N ASP A 100 -3.67 29.42 -13.58
CA ASP A 100 -4.79 29.98 -12.80
C ASP A 100 -5.17 29.26 -11.50
N THR A 101 -4.18 28.93 -10.67
CA THR A 101 -4.39 28.45 -9.31
C THR A 101 -3.67 29.43 -8.39
N PRO A 102 -4.33 30.02 -7.37
CA PRO A 102 -3.73 31.09 -6.59
C PRO A 102 -2.48 30.59 -5.86
N ASP A 103 -1.39 31.26 -6.19
CA ASP A 103 -0.07 31.36 -5.55
C ASP A 103 -0.06 30.77 -4.11
N ARG A 104 0.27 29.48 -3.99
CA ARG A 104 0.62 28.87 -2.69
C ARG A 104 2.11 28.93 -2.53
N THR A 105 2.57 29.62 -1.48
CA THR A 105 3.98 29.60 -1.11
C THR A 105 4.36 28.18 -0.63
N PRO A 106 5.64 27.76 -0.70
CA PRO A 106 6.09 26.47 -0.17
C PRO A 106 5.76 26.27 1.33
N GLN A 107 5.53 27.36 2.05
CA GLN A 107 5.11 27.38 3.44
C GLN A 107 3.62 27.02 3.61
N ASP A 108 2.76 27.36 2.64
CA ASP A 108 1.32 27.01 2.65
C ASP A 108 1.09 25.52 2.38
N ALA A 109 2.05 24.83 1.75
CA ALA A 109 2.03 23.37 1.60
C ALA A 109 2.41 22.63 2.91
N ALA A 110 3.10 23.31 3.84
CA ALA A 110 3.51 22.76 5.14
C ALA A 110 2.52 23.09 6.27
N THR A 111 1.57 24.00 6.06
CA THR A 111 0.52 24.36 7.02
C THR A 111 -0.89 24.01 6.56
N ALA A 112 -1.03 23.28 5.46
CA ALA A 112 -2.28 22.61 5.18
C ALA A 112 -2.42 21.49 6.22
N ASP A 113 -3.41 21.64 7.10
CA ASP A 113 -4.10 20.54 7.75
C ASP A 113 -4.18 19.40 6.72
N THR A 114 -3.27 18.43 6.80
CA THR A 114 -3.15 17.42 5.75
C THR A 114 -4.27 16.46 6.04
N ASP A 115 -5.44 16.76 5.45
CA ASP A 115 -6.62 15.91 5.58
C ASP A 115 -6.19 14.48 5.28
N LEU A 116 -6.59 13.55 6.15
CA LEU A 116 -6.18 12.14 6.08
C LEU A 116 -6.48 11.55 4.70
N THR A 117 -7.54 12.02 4.04
CA THR A 117 -7.88 11.72 2.65
C THR A 117 -6.76 12.09 1.66
N THR A 118 -6.14 13.25 1.81
CA THR A 118 -5.01 13.69 0.99
C THR A 118 -3.77 12.83 1.25
N ALA A 119 -3.53 12.46 2.50
CA ALA A 119 -2.43 11.55 2.87
C ALA A 119 -2.63 10.15 2.27
N ILE A 120 -3.86 9.62 2.30
CA ILE A 120 -4.25 8.36 1.65
C ILE A 120 -3.96 8.44 0.14
N THR A 121 -4.49 9.45 -0.56
CA THR A 121 -4.28 9.60 -2.02
C THR A 121 -2.80 9.63 -2.38
N ARG A 122 -2.01 10.45 -1.68
CA ARG A 122 -0.56 10.53 -1.94
C ARG A 122 0.14 9.20 -1.70
N MET A 123 -0.21 8.50 -0.62
CA MET A 123 0.38 7.20 -0.29
C MET A 123 0.02 6.14 -1.35
N THR A 124 -1.21 6.16 -1.86
CA THR A 124 -1.68 5.29 -2.96
C THR A 124 -0.95 5.58 -4.28
N GLU A 125 -0.76 6.85 -4.64
CA GLU A 125 0.01 7.26 -5.82
C GLU A 125 1.46 6.79 -5.70
N LEU A 126 2.10 7.05 -4.55
CA LEU A 126 3.45 6.57 -4.26
C LEU A 126 3.56 5.04 -4.36
N ALA A 127 2.58 4.29 -3.87
CA ALA A 127 2.55 2.83 -3.97
C ALA A 127 2.44 2.33 -5.42
N THR A 128 1.66 3.04 -6.24
CA THR A 128 1.41 2.66 -7.63
C THR A 128 2.66 2.86 -8.49
N ASP A 129 3.31 4.02 -8.35
CA ASP A 129 4.45 4.42 -9.19
C ASP A 129 5.78 3.78 -8.74
N GLN A 130 5.80 3.14 -7.58
CA GLN A 130 7.06 2.69 -6.98
C GLN A 130 7.65 1.45 -7.65
N GLU A 131 8.92 1.46 -8.03
CA GLU A 131 9.55 0.29 -8.65
C GLU A 131 9.83 -0.85 -7.67
N ASP A 132 10.10 -0.54 -6.39
CA ASP A 132 10.31 -1.55 -5.36
C ASP A 132 8.98 -2.16 -4.89
N PRO A 133 8.77 -3.47 -5.14
CA PRO A 133 7.51 -4.15 -4.87
C PRO A 133 7.15 -4.21 -3.38
N ASP A 134 8.14 -4.40 -2.50
CA ASP A 134 7.91 -4.56 -1.06
C ASP A 134 7.57 -3.20 -0.43
N LEU A 135 8.20 -2.13 -0.90
CA LEU A 135 7.84 -0.78 -0.48
C LEU A 135 6.45 -0.39 -1.00
N ALA A 136 6.13 -0.72 -2.25
CA ALA A 136 4.79 -0.52 -2.81
C ALA A 136 3.71 -1.20 -1.96
N ALA A 137 3.90 -2.48 -1.61
CA ALA A 137 2.98 -3.24 -0.77
C ALA A 137 2.84 -2.66 0.66
N THR A 138 3.94 -2.10 1.19
CA THR A 138 3.94 -1.42 2.50
C THR A 138 3.14 -0.12 2.44
N MET A 139 3.42 0.75 1.47
CA MET A 139 2.69 2.02 1.29
C MET A 139 1.21 1.79 1.03
N ALA A 140 0.90 0.79 0.21
CA ALA A 140 -0.45 0.38 -0.13
C ALA A 140 -1.29 0.01 1.10
N GLY A 141 -0.77 -0.86 1.95
CA GLY A 141 -1.52 -1.28 3.11
C GLY A 141 -1.56 -0.23 4.23
N ILE A 142 -0.57 0.67 4.32
CA ILE A 142 -0.69 1.89 5.15
C ILE A 142 -1.88 2.72 4.69
N ALA A 143 -1.96 3.03 3.38
CA ALA A 143 -3.06 3.80 2.80
C ALA A 143 -4.43 3.13 3.06
N ALA A 144 -4.52 1.81 2.87
CA ALA A 144 -5.73 1.04 3.11
C ALA A 144 -6.15 1.06 4.60
N SER A 145 -5.20 0.98 5.52
CA SER A 145 -5.48 1.06 6.96
C SER A 145 -6.03 2.42 7.38
N TRP A 146 -5.53 3.51 6.78
CA TRP A 146 -6.06 4.85 6.99
C TRP A 146 -7.44 5.03 6.35
N SER A 147 -7.66 4.49 5.15
CA SER A 147 -9.00 4.47 4.53
C SER A 147 -10.04 3.79 5.42
N ALA A 148 -9.69 2.67 6.03
CA ALA A 148 -10.57 1.95 6.95
C ALA A 148 -10.85 2.76 8.24
N GLU A 149 -9.86 3.49 8.76
CA GLU A 149 -10.03 4.39 9.91
C GLU A 149 -10.98 5.55 9.59
N VAL A 150 -10.79 6.23 8.46
CA VAL A 150 -11.70 7.30 8.01
C VAL A 150 -13.14 6.79 7.94
N THR A 151 -13.34 5.61 7.33
CA THR A 151 -14.66 5.01 7.21
C THR A 151 -15.31 4.69 8.56
N ARG A 152 -14.54 4.22 9.56
CA ARG A 152 -15.06 4.02 10.91
C ARG A 152 -15.47 5.32 11.60
N GLN A 153 -14.68 6.39 11.42
CA GLN A 153 -14.92 7.68 12.07
C GLN A 153 -16.15 8.39 11.53
N ASP A 154 -16.30 8.42 10.21
CA ASP A 154 -17.37 9.18 9.58
C ASP A 154 -18.73 8.46 9.67
N GLY A 155 -18.77 7.15 10.00
CA GLY A 155 -20.00 6.36 10.03
C GLY A 155 -20.81 6.51 8.73
N THR A 156 -20.11 6.80 7.64
CA THR A 156 -20.72 6.95 6.32
C THR A 156 -20.17 5.84 5.46
N ALA A 157 -21.08 4.98 5.04
CA ALA A 157 -20.94 4.25 3.79
C ALA A 157 -20.93 5.30 2.66
N GLN A 158 -19.82 6.01 2.50
CA GLN A 158 -19.51 6.59 1.20
C GLN A 158 -19.44 5.40 0.24
N PRO A 159 -20.08 5.49 -0.94
CA PRO A 159 -20.11 4.38 -1.87
C PRO A 159 -18.69 3.88 -2.06
N LEU A 160 -18.47 2.57 -1.84
CA LEU A 160 -17.18 1.90 -2.01
C LEU A 160 -16.67 2.15 -3.46
N MET A 161 -15.97 3.28 -3.58
CA MET A 161 -15.42 3.96 -4.74
C MET A 161 -16.30 4.00 -6.00
N GLN A 162 -16.96 5.13 -6.21
CA GLN A 162 -17.36 5.62 -7.52
C GLN A 162 -16.20 6.44 -8.09
N ASN A 163 -15.13 5.76 -8.52
CA ASN A 163 -14.17 6.39 -9.40
C ASN A 163 -14.82 6.47 -10.79
N ASP A 164 -15.11 7.69 -11.24
CA ASP A 164 -15.46 8.03 -12.62
C ASP A 164 -14.22 7.75 -13.49
N VAL A 165 -13.96 6.47 -13.78
CA VAL A 165 -13.06 6.09 -14.87
C VAL A 165 -13.83 6.43 -16.13
N SER A 166 -13.52 7.60 -16.67
CA SER A 166 -13.97 8.01 -17.99
C SER A 166 -13.69 6.88 -18.98
N ASP A 167 -14.76 6.50 -19.67
CA ASP A 167 -14.91 5.44 -20.65
C ASP A 167 -13.97 5.66 -21.85
N GLU A 168 -12.67 5.43 -21.69
CA GLU A 168 -11.70 5.48 -22.79
C GLU A 168 -11.62 4.09 -23.44
N ARG A 169 -12.64 3.83 -24.25
CA ARG A 169 -12.76 2.65 -25.10
C ARG A 169 -11.57 2.60 -26.07
N ALA A 170 -10.57 1.78 -25.78
CA ALA A 170 -9.47 1.51 -26.71
C ALA A 170 -10.00 0.87 -28.01
N PRO A 171 -9.48 1.26 -29.19
CA PRO A 171 -9.91 0.68 -30.46
C PRO A 171 -9.34 -0.74 -30.59
N ALA A 172 -10.24 -1.72 -30.72
CA ALA A 172 -9.90 -3.07 -31.11
C ALA A 172 -9.51 -3.11 -32.60
N ASP A 173 -8.22 -3.10 -32.91
CA ASP A 173 -7.65 -3.82 -34.07
C ASP A 173 -6.10 -3.78 -34.05
N ALA A 174 -5.43 -4.79 -33.49
CA ALA A 174 -4.09 -5.25 -33.90
C ALA A 174 -3.59 -6.44 -33.05
N GLY A 175 -3.21 -7.53 -33.72
CA GLY A 175 -2.06 -8.35 -33.29
C GLY A 175 -2.34 -9.54 -32.35
N SER A 176 -2.80 -10.67 -32.89
CA SER A 176 -2.99 -11.96 -32.20
C SER A 176 -1.71 -12.64 -31.65
N GLN A 177 -0.62 -11.91 -31.42
CA GLN A 177 0.63 -12.45 -30.84
C GLN A 177 1.13 -11.63 -29.64
N GLU A 178 0.79 -10.35 -29.53
CA GLU A 178 1.10 -9.54 -28.33
C GLU A 178 0.09 -9.82 -27.21
N ALA A 179 -1.17 -10.09 -27.55
CA ALA A 179 -2.21 -10.46 -26.58
C ALA A 179 -1.92 -11.79 -25.85
N GLU A 180 -1.32 -12.80 -26.50
CA GLU A 180 -1.01 -14.09 -25.85
C GLU A 180 0.15 -13.96 -24.84
N ALA A 181 1.15 -13.11 -25.13
CA ALA A 181 2.24 -12.84 -24.20
C ALA A 181 1.76 -12.04 -22.98
N GLU A 182 0.92 -11.03 -23.21
CA GLU A 182 0.31 -10.20 -22.16
C GLU A 182 -0.66 -10.99 -21.26
N VAL A 183 -1.40 -11.96 -21.82
CA VAL A 183 -2.26 -12.88 -21.04
C VAL A 183 -1.42 -13.87 -20.23
N THR A 184 -0.32 -14.39 -20.78
CA THR A 184 0.56 -15.34 -20.06
C THR A 184 1.29 -14.67 -18.90
N GLU A 185 1.66 -13.40 -19.03
CA GLU A 185 2.34 -12.62 -17.97
C GLU A 185 1.42 -12.35 -16.76
N ARG A 186 0.11 -12.17 -16.99
CA ARG A 186 -0.89 -11.95 -15.93
C ARG A 186 -1.28 -13.22 -15.15
N CYS A 187 -0.95 -14.41 -15.64
CA CYS A 187 -1.36 -15.68 -15.02
C CYS A 187 -0.52 -16.11 -13.81
N THR A 188 -0.16 -15.18 -12.93
CA THR A 188 0.60 -15.51 -11.72
C THR A 188 -0.28 -16.24 -10.69
N PRO A 189 0.30 -17.15 -9.87
CA PRO A 189 -0.45 -17.83 -8.82
C PRO A 189 -1.04 -16.84 -7.80
N GLU A 190 -0.38 -15.70 -7.59
CA GLU A 190 -0.85 -14.63 -6.71
C GLU A 190 -2.09 -13.93 -7.28
N LEU A 191 -2.07 -13.52 -8.56
CA LEU A 191 -3.21 -12.86 -9.22
C LEU A 191 -4.42 -13.80 -9.33
N THR A 192 -4.20 -15.07 -9.68
CA THR A 192 -5.27 -16.09 -9.74
C THR A 192 -5.85 -16.41 -8.36
N ALA A 193 -5.03 -16.36 -7.30
CA ALA A 193 -5.49 -16.47 -5.92
C ALA A 193 -6.35 -15.26 -5.52
N VAL A 194 -5.92 -14.03 -5.84
CA VAL A 194 -6.71 -12.81 -5.58
C VAL A 194 -8.05 -12.87 -6.31
N ALA A 195 -8.06 -13.24 -7.59
CA ALA A 195 -9.30 -13.40 -8.37
C ALA A 195 -10.24 -14.44 -7.73
N THR A 196 -9.70 -15.54 -7.22
CA THR A 196 -10.47 -16.56 -6.48
C THR A 196 -11.06 -15.99 -5.19
N GLN A 197 -10.31 -15.15 -4.46
CA GLN A 197 -10.80 -14.51 -3.24
C GLN A 197 -11.90 -13.48 -3.50
N ILE A 198 -11.79 -12.72 -4.60
CA ILE A 198 -12.84 -11.79 -5.03
C ILE A 198 -14.13 -12.55 -5.37
N ASP A 199 -14.03 -13.66 -6.12
CA ASP A 199 -15.21 -14.48 -6.45
C ASP A 199 -15.82 -15.11 -5.19
N ARG A 200 -15.00 -15.57 -4.24
CA ARG A 200 -15.45 -16.05 -2.92
C ARG A 200 -16.14 -14.94 -2.13
N ALA A 201 -15.59 -13.73 -2.13
CA ALA A 201 -16.14 -12.57 -1.43
C ALA A 201 -17.50 -12.16 -2.03
N LEU A 202 -17.60 -12.09 -3.35
CA LEU A 202 -18.86 -11.83 -4.04
C LEU A 202 -19.90 -12.90 -3.72
N PHE A 203 -19.54 -14.18 -3.78
CA PHE A 203 -20.43 -15.29 -3.45
C PHE A 203 -20.91 -15.23 -1.98
N THR A 204 -20.01 -14.86 -1.07
CA THR A 204 -20.31 -14.68 0.36
C THR A 204 -21.25 -13.50 0.57
N ALA A 205 -20.97 -12.34 -0.05
CA ALA A 205 -21.80 -11.14 0.05
C ALA A 205 -23.20 -11.36 -0.53
N GLN A 206 -23.31 -12.02 -1.69
CA GLN A 206 -24.61 -12.41 -2.28
C GLN A 206 -25.37 -13.38 -1.36
N SER A 207 -24.66 -14.33 -0.75
CA SER A 207 -25.23 -15.29 0.19
C SER A 207 -25.70 -14.62 1.48
N ALA A 208 -24.95 -13.64 1.99
CA ALA A 208 -25.29 -12.83 3.15
C ALA A 208 -26.51 -11.94 2.86
N ASN A 209 -26.52 -11.22 1.73
CA ASN A 209 -27.65 -10.40 1.29
C ASN A 209 -28.93 -11.21 1.06
N ALA A 210 -28.82 -12.43 0.52
CA ALA A 210 -29.97 -13.31 0.32
C ALA A 210 -30.60 -13.83 1.63
N ARG A 211 -29.81 -13.92 2.71
CA ARG A 211 -30.29 -14.24 4.06
C ARG A 211 -30.92 -13.02 4.71
N GLY A 212 -30.35 -11.85 4.41
CA GLY A 212 -30.84 -10.52 4.78
C GLY A 212 -30.80 -10.25 6.28
N THR A 213 -30.86 -8.97 6.66
CA THR A 213 -31.97 -8.38 7.43
C THR A 213 -31.83 -6.86 7.57
N ASP A 214 -32.98 -6.18 7.64
CA ASP A 214 -33.25 -4.78 8.01
C ASP A 214 -32.50 -3.63 7.31
N PHE A 215 -33.14 -2.46 7.23
CA PHE A 215 -32.57 -1.22 6.67
C PHE A 215 -31.49 -0.60 7.60
N SER A 216 -30.60 -1.43 8.13
CA SER A 216 -29.47 -1.02 8.95
C SER A 216 -28.36 -0.42 8.08
N GLU A 217 -27.42 0.26 8.72
CA GLU A 217 -26.24 0.80 8.06
C GLU A 217 -25.29 -0.30 7.58
N THR A 218 -25.18 -1.40 8.35
CA THR A 218 -24.37 -2.57 8.01
C THR A 218 -24.95 -3.35 6.81
N ALA A 219 -26.27 -3.44 6.69
CA ALA A 219 -26.91 -4.04 5.50
C ALA A 219 -26.66 -3.21 4.22
N ARG A 220 -26.59 -1.88 4.35
CA ARG A 220 -26.20 -1.00 3.24
C ARG A 220 -24.73 -1.21 2.87
N ALA A 221 -23.84 -1.26 3.86
CA ALA A 221 -22.43 -1.56 3.64
C ALA A 221 -22.23 -2.92 2.96
N LEU A 222 -23.04 -3.93 3.32
CA LEU A 222 -23.01 -5.24 2.68
C LEU A 222 -23.48 -5.21 1.21
N THR A 223 -24.49 -4.39 0.91
CA THR A 223 -24.96 -4.17 -0.47
C THR A 223 -23.88 -3.47 -1.29
N GLU A 224 -23.28 -2.40 -0.76
CA GLU A 224 -22.20 -1.68 -1.42
C GLU A 224 -20.96 -2.56 -1.60
N TRP A 225 -20.65 -3.43 -0.63
CA TRP A 225 -19.56 -4.40 -0.74
C TRP A 225 -19.79 -5.38 -1.88
N GLN A 226 -21.01 -5.92 -1.99
CA GLN A 226 -21.39 -6.76 -3.12
C GLN A 226 -21.24 -6.03 -4.46
N GLU A 227 -21.72 -4.79 -4.55
CA GLU A 227 -21.61 -3.97 -5.77
C GLU A 227 -20.15 -3.66 -6.13
N SER A 228 -19.30 -3.37 -5.14
CA SER A 228 -17.88 -3.14 -5.35
C SER A 228 -17.15 -4.39 -5.82
N MET A 229 -17.41 -5.55 -5.21
CA MET A 229 -16.83 -6.82 -5.66
C MET A 229 -17.28 -7.20 -7.07
N GLN A 230 -18.54 -6.95 -7.43
CA GLN A 230 -19.03 -7.14 -8.79
C GLN A 230 -18.27 -6.24 -9.78
N ARG A 231 -18.13 -4.94 -9.46
CA ARG A 231 -17.40 -3.98 -10.30
C ARG A 231 -15.94 -4.38 -10.50
N ILE A 232 -15.28 -4.79 -9.41
CA ILE A 232 -13.90 -5.26 -9.42
C ILE A 232 -13.76 -6.55 -10.24
N GLN A 233 -14.74 -7.46 -10.17
CA GLN A 233 -14.77 -8.68 -10.98
C GLN A 233 -14.98 -8.40 -12.47
N ASP A 234 -15.76 -7.37 -12.80
CA ASP A 234 -16.04 -6.95 -14.18
C ASP A 234 -14.88 -6.16 -14.81
N HIS A 235 -13.79 -5.90 -14.07
CA HIS A 235 -12.61 -5.22 -14.59
C HIS A 235 -11.90 -6.07 -15.66
N PRO A 236 -11.49 -5.50 -16.82
CA PRO A 236 -10.87 -6.27 -17.92
C PRO A 236 -9.64 -7.08 -17.52
N ALA A 237 -8.87 -6.59 -16.54
CA ALA A 237 -7.73 -7.33 -16.00
C ALA A 237 -8.15 -8.69 -15.42
N VAL A 238 -9.31 -8.78 -14.78
CA VAL A 238 -9.81 -10.00 -14.14
C VAL A 238 -10.38 -10.97 -15.17
N GLU A 239 -11.00 -10.49 -16.24
CA GLU A 239 -11.52 -11.34 -17.32
C GLU A 239 -10.40 -12.23 -17.88
N SER A 240 -9.22 -11.65 -18.13
CA SER A 240 -8.04 -12.38 -18.61
C SER A 240 -7.53 -13.43 -17.62
N LEU A 241 -7.67 -13.20 -16.30
CA LEU A 241 -7.23 -14.14 -15.27
C LEU A 241 -8.04 -15.45 -15.25
N TYR A 242 -9.29 -15.42 -15.73
CA TYR A 242 -10.11 -16.64 -15.80
C TYR A 242 -9.73 -17.59 -16.93
N GLU A 243 -8.90 -17.14 -17.86
CA GLU A 243 -8.34 -17.96 -18.94
C GLU A 243 -7.07 -18.70 -18.52
N CYS A 244 -6.48 -18.32 -17.37
CA CYS A 244 -5.25 -18.91 -16.83
C CYS A 244 -5.41 -20.37 -16.39
N GLU A 245 -4.30 -21.10 -16.34
CA GLU A 245 -4.23 -22.44 -15.76
C GLU A 245 -3.26 -22.47 -14.57
N PRO A 246 -3.69 -22.89 -13.35
CA PRO A 246 -5.04 -23.32 -13.00
C PRO A 246 -6.03 -22.16 -13.04
N ARG A 247 -7.26 -22.45 -13.50
CA ARG A 247 -8.31 -21.43 -13.51
C ARG A 247 -8.67 -21.04 -12.08
N PRO A 248 -8.87 -19.75 -11.81
CA PRO A 248 -9.55 -19.31 -10.60
C PRO A 248 -10.85 -20.10 -10.42
N ALA A 249 -11.16 -20.49 -9.19
CA ALA A 249 -12.43 -21.17 -8.92
C ALA A 249 -13.60 -20.25 -9.31
N ARG A 250 -14.72 -20.85 -9.75
CA ARG A 250 -15.95 -20.12 -10.07
C ARG A 250 -17.12 -20.74 -9.33
N GLY A 251 -17.56 -20.06 -8.27
CA GLY A 251 -18.69 -20.47 -7.44
C GLY A 251 -18.52 -21.80 -6.72
N GLY A 252 -19.49 -22.13 -5.87
CA GLY A 252 -19.47 -23.37 -5.08
C GLY A 252 -18.48 -23.34 -3.90
N TYR A 253 -18.20 -22.16 -3.35
CA TYR A 253 -17.39 -22.02 -2.16
C TYR A 253 -18.13 -22.51 -0.92
N GLU A 254 -17.37 -23.07 0.02
CA GLU A 254 -17.86 -23.26 1.37
C GLU A 254 -18.06 -21.87 1.99
N LEU A 255 -19.27 -21.61 2.48
CA LEU A 255 -19.57 -20.35 3.15
C LEU A 255 -18.93 -20.34 4.55
N PRO A 256 -18.56 -19.16 5.07
CA PRO A 256 -18.14 -19.02 6.47
C PRO A 256 -19.16 -19.67 7.41
N ARG A 257 -18.67 -20.35 8.44
CA ARG A 257 -19.52 -21.14 9.35
C ARG A 257 -20.61 -20.30 10.02
N ASP A 258 -20.27 -19.07 10.34
CA ASP A 258 -21.10 -18.17 11.13
C ASP A 258 -22.00 -17.28 10.25
N ILE A 259 -21.99 -17.46 8.91
CA ILE A 259 -22.85 -16.68 7.98
C ILE A 259 -24.35 -16.84 8.25
N ALA A 260 -24.74 -17.91 8.94
CA ALA A 260 -26.13 -18.15 9.33
C ALA A 260 -26.54 -17.33 10.57
N ASP A 261 -25.58 -17.00 11.42
CA ASP A 261 -25.79 -16.34 12.71
C ASP A 261 -25.51 -14.83 12.61
N ASP A 262 -24.45 -14.44 11.89
CA ASP A 262 -24.03 -13.05 11.67
C ASP A 262 -23.47 -12.88 10.24
N PRO A 263 -24.35 -12.64 9.24
CA PRO A 263 -23.95 -12.57 7.83
C PRO A 263 -23.05 -11.35 7.53
N GLU A 264 -23.19 -10.25 8.27
CA GLU A 264 -22.35 -9.07 8.15
C GLU A 264 -20.94 -9.32 8.67
N ALA A 265 -20.79 -9.82 9.90
CA ALA A 265 -19.47 -10.12 10.46
C ALA A 265 -18.72 -11.17 9.63
N ALA A 266 -19.41 -12.21 9.17
CA ALA A 266 -18.84 -13.22 8.26
C ALA A 266 -18.35 -12.61 6.93
N SER A 267 -19.05 -11.61 6.41
CA SER A 267 -18.62 -10.89 5.20
C SER A 267 -17.44 -9.94 5.48
N GLY A 268 -17.39 -9.34 6.67
CA GLY A 268 -16.26 -8.54 7.15
C GLY A 268 -14.97 -9.36 7.29
N GLU A 269 -15.05 -10.60 7.79
CA GLU A 269 -13.91 -11.52 7.86
C GLU A 269 -13.39 -11.88 6.45
N VAL A 270 -14.30 -12.16 5.51
CA VAL A 270 -13.91 -12.43 4.12
C VAL A 270 -13.30 -11.20 3.45
N ALA A 271 -13.76 -9.99 3.77
CA ALA A 271 -13.13 -8.76 3.29
C ALA A 271 -11.68 -8.63 3.82
N GLN A 272 -11.44 -8.94 5.09
CA GLN A 272 -10.09 -8.96 5.65
C GLN A 272 -9.16 -9.95 4.93
N ASP A 273 -9.66 -11.15 4.62
CA ASP A 273 -8.91 -12.14 3.82
C ASP A 273 -8.54 -11.58 2.44
N VAL A 274 -9.49 -10.93 1.75
CA VAL A 274 -9.24 -10.31 0.43
C VAL A 274 -8.14 -9.26 0.52
N SER A 275 -8.16 -8.40 1.55
CA SER A 275 -7.09 -7.41 1.79
C SER A 275 -5.72 -8.08 1.95
N ALA A 276 -5.65 -9.18 2.71
CA ALA A 276 -4.39 -9.90 2.92
C ALA A 276 -3.83 -10.52 1.63
N TYR A 277 -4.68 -11.12 0.80
CA TYR A 277 -4.28 -11.66 -0.49
C TYR A 277 -3.85 -10.56 -1.48
N ALA A 278 -4.61 -9.46 -1.55
CA ALA A 278 -4.28 -8.33 -2.41
C ALA A 278 -2.93 -7.70 -2.01
N GLN A 279 -2.70 -7.50 -0.71
CA GLN A 279 -1.44 -6.96 -0.21
C GLN A 279 -0.24 -7.86 -0.55
N GLY A 280 -0.38 -9.19 -0.38
CA GLY A 280 0.67 -10.13 -0.75
C GLY A 280 1.01 -10.07 -2.25
N ALA A 281 -0.01 -9.92 -3.10
CA ALA A 281 0.15 -9.87 -4.55
C ALA A 281 0.80 -8.57 -5.05
N ILE A 282 0.66 -7.43 -4.35
CA ILE A 282 1.25 -6.15 -4.80
C ILE A 282 2.77 -6.28 -5.03
N SER A 283 3.43 -7.07 -4.20
CA SER A 283 4.88 -7.30 -4.28
C SER A 283 5.33 -8.16 -5.47
N THR A 284 4.39 -8.86 -6.13
CA THR A 284 4.72 -9.81 -7.19
C THR A 284 4.29 -9.34 -8.57
N VAL A 285 3.68 -8.16 -8.66
CA VAL A 285 3.04 -7.67 -9.88
C VAL A 285 3.66 -6.37 -10.39
N THR A 286 3.38 -6.06 -11.65
CA THR A 286 3.81 -4.84 -12.33
C THR A 286 3.05 -3.60 -11.80
N PRO A 287 3.60 -2.38 -11.97
CA PRO A 287 2.89 -1.15 -11.60
C PRO A 287 1.49 -1.03 -12.22
N VAL A 288 1.30 -1.51 -13.45
CA VAL A 288 0.01 -1.50 -14.14
C VAL A 288 -1.02 -2.37 -13.43
N GLU A 289 -0.62 -3.57 -12.98
CA GLU A 289 -1.49 -4.50 -12.25
C GLU A 289 -1.77 -4.03 -10.82
N ARG A 290 -0.86 -3.26 -10.22
CA ARG A 290 -1.04 -2.71 -8.86
C ARG A 290 -2.21 -1.77 -8.77
N VAL A 291 -2.53 -1.00 -9.83
CA VAL A 291 -3.69 -0.09 -9.82
C VAL A 291 -4.97 -0.86 -9.44
N TRP A 292 -5.18 -2.02 -10.07
CA TRP A 292 -6.32 -2.88 -9.75
C TRP A 292 -6.23 -3.48 -8.35
N LEU A 293 -5.05 -3.95 -7.92
CA LEU A 293 -4.87 -4.49 -6.56
C LEU A 293 -5.09 -3.42 -5.47
N MET A 294 -4.75 -2.16 -5.74
CA MET A 294 -5.00 -1.03 -4.85
C MET A 294 -6.49 -0.79 -4.66
N GLU A 295 -7.28 -0.88 -5.74
CA GLU A 295 -8.74 -0.80 -5.67
C GLU A 295 -9.33 -1.95 -4.82
N VAL A 296 -8.84 -3.18 -5.03
CA VAL A 296 -9.24 -4.36 -4.24
C VAL A 296 -8.91 -4.16 -2.76
N LEU A 297 -7.69 -3.73 -2.45
CA LEU A 297 -7.20 -3.53 -1.09
C LEU A 297 -7.98 -2.44 -0.35
N GLU A 298 -8.21 -1.31 -1.00
CA GLU A 298 -8.97 -0.19 -0.41
C GLU A 298 -10.43 -0.57 -0.17
N SER A 299 -11.10 -1.18 -1.15
CA SER A 299 -12.49 -1.60 -1.03
C SER A 299 -12.69 -2.63 0.09
N SER A 300 -11.81 -3.62 0.15
CA SER A 300 -11.86 -4.67 1.17
C SER A 300 -11.56 -4.15 2.58
N ALA A 301 -10.59 -3.26 2.75
CA ALA A 301 -10.28 -2.66 4.04
C ALA A 301 -11.46 -1.82 4.59
N ARG A 302 -12.13 -1.05 3.73
CA ARG A 302 -13.34 -0.29 4.09
C ARG A 302 -14.52 -1.20 4.43
N ALA A 303 -14.75 -2.25 3.64
CA ALA A 303 -15.82 -3.20 3.90
C ALA A 303 -15.62 -3.92 5.24
N HIS A 304 -14.40 -4.35 5.57
CA HIS A 304 -14.09 -4.94 6.87
C HIS A 304 -14.39 -3.95 8.01
N ALA A 305 -13.97 -2.69 7.89
CA ALA A 305 -14.25 -1.64 8.86
C ALA A 305 -15.76 -1.40 9.11
N LEU A 306 -16.60 -1.48 8.07
CA LEU A 306 -18.05 -1.26 8.19
C LEU A 306 -18.80 -2.50 8.69
N LEU A 307 -18.40 -3.68 8.21
CA LEU A 307 -19.10 -4.94 8.48
C LEU A 307 -18.67 -5.57 9.80
N GLN A 308 -17.47 -5.25 10.29
CA GLN A 308 -16.91 -5.76 11.54
C GLN A 308 -16.25 -4.64 12.37
N PRO A 309 -17.01 -3.60 12.76
CA PRO A 309 -16.45 -2.38 13.37
C PRO A 309 -15.81 -2.59 14.75
N SER A 310 -16.07 -3.72 15.40
CA SER A 310 -15.50 -4.07 16.70
C SER A 310 -14.05 -4.57 16.59
N ASP A 311 -13.64 -5.03 15.42
CA ASP A 311 -12.28 -5.51 15.19
C ASP A 311 -11.47 -4.43 14.45
N PRO A 312 -10.34 -3.98 15.00
CA PRO A 312 -9.52 -2.98 14.34
C PRO A 312 -8.91 -3.58 13.08
N VAL A 313 -9.01 -2.85 11.97
CA VAL A 313 -8.25 -3.20 10.76
C VAL A 313 -6.77 -3.04 11.13
N PRO A 314 -5.98 -4.13 11.16
CA PRO A 314 -4.56 -4.00 11.44
C PRO A 314 -3.93 -3.05 10.42
N ALA A 315 -2.89 -2.32 10.82
CA ALA A 315 -2.07 -1.63 9.85
C ALA A 315 -1.54 -2.69 8.89
N LEU A 316 -2.12 -2.75 7.70
CA LEU A 316 -1.77 -3.70 6.66
C LEU A 316 -0.34 -3.34 6.24
N ALA A 317 0.66 -3.84 6.92
CA ALA A 317 2.06 -3.67 6.55
C ALA A 317 2.70 -5.01 6.87
N GLY A 318 3.26 -5.65 5.84
CA GLY A 318 3.68 -7.04 5.86
C GLY A 318 4.44 -7.41 7.14
N GLU A 319 3.78 -8.13 8.03
CA GLU A 319 4.47 -8.85 9.08
C GLU A 319 5.02 -10.13 8.46
N HIS A 320 6.35 -10.30 8.57
CA HIS A 320 6.92 -11.63 8.53
C HIS A 320 6.14 -12.51 9.50
N GLN A 321 5.38 -13.47 8.95
CA GLN A 321 5.06 -14.70 9.67
C GLN A 321 6.39 -15.32 10.09
N VAL A 322 6.85 -15.02 11.31
CA VAL A 322 7.65 -15.98 12.06
C VAL A 322 6.69 -17.11 12.37
N SER A 323 6.67 -18.08 11.47
CA SER A 323 6.10 -19.40 11.70
C SER A 323 6.88 -20.05 12.83
N ASP A 324 6.38 -19.92 14.06
CA ASP A 324 6.64 -20.89 15.11
C ASP A 324 5.41 -21.80 15.20
N ARG A 325 5.43 -22.89 14.41
CA ARG A 325 4.83 -24.18 14.75
C ARG A 325 5.30 -25.30 13.82
#